data_AF-A0A8B6HR45-F1
#
_entry.id   AF-A0A8B6HR45-F1
#
_cell.length_a   1.000
_cell.length_b   1.000
_cell.length_c   1.000
_cell.angle_alpha   90.00
_cell.angle_beta   90.00
_cell.angle_gamma   90.00
#
_symmetry.space_group_name_H-M   'P 1'
#
loop_
_entity.id
_entity.type
_entity.pdbx_description
1 polymer ?
#
loop_
_entity_poly.entity_id
_entity_poly.type
_entity_poly.pdbx_seq_one_letter_code
_entity_poly.pdbx_strand_id
1 'polypeptide(L)'
;MNSLRNLTRCRRSIHELLFSLQQSRQFVTVHTGILDKISSHKNSNNIVPVNVNLPLTWSVCCYAKKAGKEKKGKISSKVVKAQLTQNEIGDILDLDSVKQSMQDVVDKLKDDYLHVLNIRTTTGAFERVVVHTDDGRFKLSQLAQIEKKSPQLIMVNMSSSPQYTKQVLKSLSETGMNVNPYMEKTTIFVPIPRVTREHREKLAKDAKKMFNQTKTHLDGLYAKHTKTVNSKKKTHSEDLIRNLNSMILDIKQERTAESEKLMEAKQKELLGE
;
A
#
# COMPACT_ATOMS: atom_id res chain seq x y z
N MET A 1 8.38 -22.68 -63.98
CA MET A 1 8.42 -21.33 -63.38
C MET A 1 7.36 -21.07 -62.29
N ASN A 2 6.90 -22.05 -61.50
CA ASN A 2 5.92 -21.81 -60.41
C ASN A 2 6.09 -22.67 -59.14
N SER A 3 7.28 -23.21 -58.86
CA SER A 3 7.53 -24.01 -57.63
C SER A 3 8.62 -23.44 -56.71
N LEU A 4 9.23 -22.30 -57.06
CA LEU A 4 10.33 -21.70 -56.27
C LEU A 4 9.94 -20.37 -55.57
N ARG A 5 8.67 -19.93 -55.68
CA ARG A 5 8.17 -18.70 -55.02
C ARG A 5 7.45 -18.95 -53.69
N ASN A 6 7.15 -20.20 -53.34
CA ASN A 6 6.46 -20.53 -52.08
C ASN A 6 7.39 -20.91 -50.92
N LEU A 7 8.68 -21.15 -51.17
CA LEU A 7 9.68 -21.39 -50.11
C LEU A 7 10.29 -20.11 -49.53
N THR A 8 10.23 -18.98 -50.24
CA THR A 8 10.74 -17.68 -49.78
C THR A 8 9.73 -16.89 -48.94
N ARG A 9 8.43 -17.23 -48.98
CA ARG A 9 7.39 -16.59 -48.16
C ARG A 9 7.27 -17.20 -46.75
N CYS A 10 7.66 -18.46 -46.58
CA CYS A 10 7.69 -19.13 -45.26
C CYS A 10 8.93 -18.76 -44.43
N ARG A 11 10.06 -18.41 -45.08
CA ARG A 11 11.31 -18.04 -44.39
C ARG A 11 11.28 -16.62 -43.77
N ARG A 12 10.45 -15.71 -44.30
CA ARG A 12 10.24 -14.37 -43.70
C ARG A 12 9.34 -14.40 -42.47
N SER A 13 8.40 -15.34 -42.39
CA SER A 13 7.48 -15.45 -41.24
C SER A 13 8.13 -16.06 -39.98
N ILE A 14 9.21 -16.83 -40.13
CA ILE A 14 9.94 -17.44 -39.01
C ILE A 14 10.98 -16.47 -38.42
N HIS A 15 11.52 -15.54 -39.22
CA HIS A 15 12.49 -14.55 -38.75
C HIS A 15 11.83 -13.37 -38.00
N GLU A 16 10.56 -13.04 -38.29
CA GLU A 16 9.81 -12.05 -37.51
C GLU A 16 9.28 -12.59 -36.17
N LEU A 17 9.03 -13.91 -36.05
CA LEU A 17 8.61 -14.52 -34.78
C LEU A 17 9.77 -14.77 -33.80
N LEU A 18 11.02 -14.86 -34.29
CA LEU A 18 12.20 -14.92 -33.43
C LEU A 18 12.68 -13.54 -32.94
N PHE A 19 12.28 -12.45 -33.60
CA PHE A 19 12.63 -11.09 -33.16
C PHE A 19 11.70 -10.56 -32.06
N SER A 20 10.47 -11.09 -31.95
CA SER A 20 9.52 -10.73 -30.89
C SER A 20 9.71 -11.49 -29.56
N LEU A 21 10.56 -12.52 -29.52
CA LEU A 21 10.87 -13.28 -28.29
C LEU A 21 12.26 -12.99 -27.70
N GLN A 22 13.02 -12.06 -28.30
CA GLN A 22 14.34 -11.64 -27.80
C GLN A 22 14.33 -10.26 -27.11
N GLN A 23 13.17 -9.58 -27.07
CA GLN A 23 13.01 -8.25 -26.47
C GLN A 23 12.33 -8.24 -25.08
N SER A 24 12.14 -9.41 -24.47
CA SER A 24 11.67 -9.57 -23.08
C SER A 24 12.74 -10.14 -22.13
N ARG A 25 14.01 -10.09 -22.53
CA ARG A 25 15.12 -10.66 -21.73
C ARG A 25 16.38 -9.80 -21.70
N GLN A 26 16.22 -8.50 -21.47
CA GLN A 26 17.30 -7.63 -20.98
C GLN A 26 16.67 -6.53 -20.13
N PHE A 27 16.61 -6.72 -18.80
CA PHE A 27 16.73 -5.62 -17.81
C PHE A 27 16.67 -6.10 -16.35
N VAL A 28 17.50 -7.06 -15.91
CA VAL A 28 17.80 -7.22 -14.47
C VAL A 28 19.20 -7.83 -14.28
N THR A 29 20.22 -6.98 -14.12
CA THR A 29 21.19 -7.04 -13.01
C THR A 29 22.12 -5.84 -13.09
N VAL A 30 21.76 -4.82 -12.32
CA VAL A 30 22.62 -3.67 -12.00
C VAL A 30 23.48 -4.07 -10.81
N HIS A 31 24.78 -3.84 -10.96
CA HIS A 31 25.75 -3.47 -9.91
C HIS A 31 25.40 -3.85 -8.45
N THR A 32 26.14 -4.81 -7.90
CA THR A 32 26.50 -4.79 -6.47
C THR A 32 28.01 -4.68 -6.36
N GLY A 33 28.49 -3.45 -6.22
CA GLY A 33 29.81 -3.16 -5.67
C GLY A 33 29.63 -2.27 -4.45
N ILE A 34 30.56 -2.40 -3.48
CA ILE A 34 30.75 -1.58 -2.27
C ILE A 34 29.84 -2.06 -1.10
N LEU A 35 30.30 -2.51 0.07
CA LEU A 35 31.51 -2.21 0.86
C LEU A 35 31.71 -3.34 1.91
N ASP A 36 32.84 -4.06 1.87
CA ASP A 36 33.38 -4.78 3.04
C ASP A 36 34.48 -3.92 3.66
N LYS A 37 34.34 -3.62 4.94
CA LYS A 37 35.37 -2.95 5.75
C LYS A 37 35.30 -3.44 7.19
N ILE A 38 35.98 -4.56 7.47
CA ILE A 38 36.56 -4.79 8.80
C ILE A 38 37.98 -5.32 8.60
N SER A 39 38.92 -4.42 8.90
CA SER A 39 40.32 -4.72 9.16
C SER A 39 40.43 -5.37 10.54
N SER A 40 41.12 -6.52 10.65
CA SER A 40 42.11 -6.71 11.73
C SER A 40 43.06 -7.87 11.43
N HIS A 41 44.27 -7.47 11.08
CA HIS A 41 45.61 -8.04 11.29
C HIS A 41 45.83 -9.34 12.13
N LYS A 42 46.86 -10.08 11.64
CA LYS A 42 47.78 -11.09 12.27
C LYS A 42 47.47 -12.54 11.89
N ASN A 43 48.15 -13.13 10.89
CA ASN A 43 49.56 -13.57 10.78
C ASN A 43 49.86 -14.95 11.40
N SER A 44 50.39 -15.82 10.54
CA SER A 44 51.26 -17.00 10.74
C SER A 44 50.69 -18.30 11.34
N ASN A 45 50.52 -19.27 10.44
CA ASN A 45 51.11 -20.61 10.45
C ASN A 45 51.66 -21.14 11.79
N ASN A 46 51.13 -22.27 12.27
CA ASN A 46 51.93 -23.49 12.44
C ASN A 46 51.09 -24.74 12.73
N ILE A 47 51.54 -25.84 12.14
CA ILE A 47 51.05 -27.22 12.25
C ILE A 47 51.59 -27.84 13.55
N VAL A 48 50.75 -28.54 14.32
CA VAL A 48 51.08 -29.85 14.93
C VAL A 48 49.81 -30.57 15.40
N PRO A 49 49.67 -31.88 15.16
CA PRO A 49 48.54 -32.67 15.63
C PRO A 49 48.79 -33.16 17.06
N VAL A 50 47.82 -32.99 17.96
CA VAL A 50 47.86 -33.59 19.30
C VAL A 50 46.62 -34.44 19.51
N ASN A 51 46.88 -35.75 19.46
CA ASN A 51 45.99 -36.81 19.89
C ASN A 51 45.79 -36.68 21.41
N VAL A 52 44.54 -36.53 21.86
CA VAL A 52 44.17 -36.65 23.26
C VAL A 52 42.98 -37.58 23.36
N ASN A 53 43.28 -38.81 23.78
CA ASN A 53 42.33 -39.81 24.22
C ASN A 53 41.96 -39.50 25.68
N LEU A 54 40.67 -39.33 26.01
CA LEU A 54 40.12 -39.69 27.32
C LEU A 54 38.57 -39.79 27.26
N PRO A 55 37.96 -40.72 28.01
CA PRO A 55 36.58 -41.13 27.85
C PRO A 55 35.66 -40.30 28.73
N LEU A 56 34.59 -39.76 28.14
CA LEU A 56 33.47 -39.21 28.88
C LEU A 56 32.20 -39.89 28.39
N THR A 57 31.72 -40.81 29.23
CA THR A 57 30.41 -41.43 29.17
C THR A 57 29.34 -40.36 29.34
N TRP A 58 28.96 -39.71 28.24
CA TRP A 58 27.71 -38.97 28.18
C TRP A 58 26.63 -39.89 27.65
N SER A 59 25.62 -40.13 28.48
CA SER A 59 24.40 -40.84 28.12
C SER A 59 23.83 -40.27 26.83
N VAL A 60 23.89 -41.05 25.75
CA VAL A 60 23.23 -40.74 24.48
C VAL A 60 21.74 -40.94 24.72
N CYS A 61 21.03 -39.87 25.07
CA CYS A 61 19.59 -39.83 24.87
C CYS A 61 19.35 -39.72 23.36
N CYS A 62 19.12 -40.87 22.72
CA CYS A 62 18.70 -40.96 21.33
C CYS A 62 17.34 -40.27 21.17
N TYR A 63 17.34 -38.97 20.87
CA TYR A 63 16.15 -38.34 20.30
C TYR A 63 15.98 -38.89 18.89
N ALA A 64 14.91 -39.67 18.71
CA ALA A 64 14.45 -40.09 17.40
C ALA A 64 14.27 -38.85 16.51
N LYS A 65 15.15 -38.72 15.51
CA LYS A 65 15.07 -37.69 14.47
C LYS A 65 13.81 -37.98 13.65
N LYS A 66 12.75 -37.23 13.94
CA LYS A 66 11.51 -37.26 13.14
C LYS A 66 11.91 -37.03 11.68
N ALA A 67 11.58 -37.99 10.82
CA ALA A 67 11.73 -37.90 9.38
C ALA A 67 11.25 -36.53 8.87
N GLY A 68 12.05 -35.94 7.98
CA GLY A 68 11.76 -34.64 7.39
C GLY A 68 10.34 -34.61 6.83
N LYS A 69 9.53 -33.67 7.31
CA LYS A 69 8.37 -33.22 6.55
C LYS A 69 8.91 -32.54 5.30
N GLU A 70 8.87 -33.25 4.19
CA GLU A 70 8.83 -32.60 2.88
C GLU A 70 7.81 -31.47 2.93
N LYS A 71 8.19 -30.31 2.40
CA LYS A 71 7.26 -29.21 2.14
C LYS A 71 6.17 -29.77 1.22
N LYS A 72 5.03 -30.14 1.81
CA LYS A 72 3.77 -30.28 1.07
C LYS A 72 3.55 -28.95 0.35
N GLY A 73 3.80 -28.96 -0.95
CA GLY A 73 3.41 -27.90 -1.85
C GLY A 73 1.95 -27.56 -1.61
N LYS A 74 1.63 -26.27 -1.74
CA LYS A 74 0.27 -25.75 -1.76
C LYS A 74 -0.51 -26.40 -2.91
N ILE A 75 -1.01 -27.60 -2.69
CA ILE A 75 -2.08 -28.20 -3.47
C ILE A 75 -3.37 -27.67 -2.86
N SER A 76 -3.85 -26.58 -3.45
CA SER A 76 -5.22 -26.08 -3.41
C SER A 76 -6.11 -26.54 -2.24
N SER A 77 -6.04 -25.84 -1.11
CA SER A 77 -7.19 -25.65 -0.21
C SER A 77 -8.38 -24.94 -0.89
N LYS A 78 -8.22 -24.57 -2.17
CA LYS A 78 -9.24 -24.00 -3.05
C LYS A 78 -10.24 -25.03 -3.60
N VAL A 79 -9.91 -26.33 -3.62
CA VAL A 79 -10.74 -27.35 -4.31
C VAL A 79 -11.74 -28.07 -3.40
N VAL A 80 -11.53 -28.10 -2.08
CA VAL A 80 -12.48 -28.75 -1.14
C VAL A 80 -13.66 -27.84 -0.73
N LYS A 81 -13.68 -26.59 -1.20
CA LYS A 81 -14.64 -25.56 -0.79
C LYS A 81 -15.92 -25.46 -1.61
N ALA A 82 -16.08 -26.25 -2.67
CA ALA A 82 -16.97 -25.88 -3.76
C ALA A 82 -18.10 -26.88 -4.05
N GLN A 83 -18.72 -27.51 -3.05
CA GLN A 83 -20.09 -28.02 -3.19
C GLN A 83 -20.80 -28.03 -1.82
N LEU A 84 -21.01 -26.85 -1.25
CA LEU A 84 -22.17 -26.62 -0.39
C LEU A 84 -23.13 -25.79 -1.22
N THR A 85 -24.38 -26.22 -1.32
CA THR A 85 -25.40 -25.52 -2.11
C THR A 85 -25.45 -24.07 -1.65
N GLN A 86 -25.12 -23.13 -2.56
CA GLN A 86 -25.13 -21.67 -2.36
C GLN A 86 -26.36 -21.19 -1.57
N ASN A 87 -27.47 -21.91 -1.70
CA ASN A 87 -28.77 -21.69 -1.07
C ASN A 87 -28.73 -21.86 0.47
N GLU A 88 -28.03 -22.88 1.01
CA GLU A 88 -27.99 -23.14 2.46
C GLU A 88 -27.16 -22.08 3.22
N ILE A 89 -26.22 -21.46 2.52
CA ILE A 89 -25.35 -20.41 3.05
C ILE A 89 -26.09 -19.08 3.14
N GLY A 90 -26.89 -18.75 2.11
CA GLY A 90 -27.64 -17.50 2.02
C GLY A 90 -28.65 -17.29 3.15
N ASP A 91 -29.27 -18.37 3.64
CA ASP A 91 -30.24 -18.31 4.75
C ASP A 91 -29.59 -17.93 6.10
N ILE A 92 -28.29 -18.24 6.26
CA ILE A 92 -27.55 -18.01 7.49
C ILE A 92 -26.89 -16.62 7.45
N LEU A 93 -26.20 -16.30 6.37
CA LEU A 93 -25.52 -15.03 6.20
C LEU A 93 -25.29 -14.78 4.71
N ASP A 94 -25.70 -13.61 4.24
CA ASP A 94 -25.34 -13.17 2.90
C ASP A 94 -23.83 -12.87 2.82
N LEU A 95 -23.08 -13.78 2.21
CA LEU A 95 -21.63 -13.65 2.03
C LEU A 95 -21.26 -12.44 1.18
N ASP A 96 -22.11 -12.02 0.26
CA ASP A 96 -21.79 -10.89 -0.62
C ASP A 96 -21.91 -9.57 0.13
N SER A 97 -22.88 -9.43 1.04
CA SER A 97 -22.92 -8.30 2.00
C SER A 97 -21.66 -8.20 2.87
N VAL A 98 -21.07 -9.34 3.30
CA VAL A 98 -19.84 -9.37 4.09
C VAL A 98 -18.65 -8.87 3.26
N LYS A 99 -18.53 -9.37 2.03
CA LYS A 99 -17.47 -8.94 1.10
C LYS A 99 -17.57 -7.45 0.77
N GLN A 100 -18.78 -6.93 0.57
CA GLN A 100 -19.02 -5.51 0.32
C GLN A 100 -18.66 -4.68 1.56
N SER A 101 -19.16 -5.05 2.74
CA SER A 101 -18.86 -4.34 3.99
C SER A 101 -17.34 -4.27 4.28
N MET A 102 -16.60 -5.35 4.01
CA MET A 102 -15.14 -5.33 4.14
C MET A 102 -14.45 -4.58 2.98
N GLN A 103 -15.03 -4.55 1.78
CA GLN A 103 -14.52 -3.76 0.65
C GLN A 103 -14.62 -2.26 0.94
N ASP A 104 -15.74 -1.80 1.48
CA ASP A 104 -15.96 -0.40 1.82
C ASP A 104 -14.93 0.13 2.81
N VAL A 105 -14.44 -0.73 3.71
CA VAL A 105 -13.37 -0.38 4.65
C VAL A 105 -12.02 -0.20 3.94
N VAL A 106 -11.73 -1.00 2.92
CA VAL A 106 -10.54 -0.86 2.08
C VAL A 106 -10.63 0.38 1.19
N ASP A 107 -11.82 0.67 0.65
CA ASP A 107 -12.02 1.83 -0.20
C ASP A 107 -11.94 3.14 0.59
N LYS A 108 -12.49 3.18 1.82
CA LYS A 108 -12.27 4.29 2.76
C LYS A 108 -10.78 4.52 3.04
N LEU A 109 -10.00 3.45 3.23
CA LEU A 109 -8.55 3.57 3.41
C LEU A 109 -7.87 4.22 2.20
N LYS A 110 -8.29 3.87 0.97
CA LYS A 110 -7.77 4.51 -0.25
C LYS A 110 -8.10 5.99 -0.28
N ASP A 111 -9.34 6.36 0.02
CA ASP A 111 -9.78 7.75 0.05
C ASP A 111 -9.02 8.56 1.11
N ASP A 112 -8.87 8.01 2.31
CA ASP A 112 -8.12 8.66 3.38
C ASP A 112 -6.65 8.85 2.98
N TYR A 113 -6.04 7.89 2.29
CA TYR A 113 -4.69 8.05 1.74
C TYR A 113 -4.57 9.17 0.71
N LEU A 114 -5.58 9.38 -0.14
CA LEU A 114 -5.59 10.49 -1.10
C LEU A 114 -5.67 11.85 -0.40
N HIS A 115 -6.40 11.93 0.72
CA HIS A 115 -6.59 13.17 1.45
C HIS A 115 -5.43 13.52 2.39
N VAL A 116 -4.89 12.53 3.11
CA VAL A 116 -3.91 12.76 4.19
C VAL A 116 -2.47 12.64 3.69
N LEU A 117 -2.16 11.68 2.81
CA LEU A 117 -0.78 11.34 2.45
C LEU A 117 -0.24 12.13 1.25
N ASN A 118 -0.70 13.36 1.06
CA ASN A 118 -0.23 14.17 -0.06
C ASN A 118 1.11 14.85 0.26
N ILE A 119 2.16 14.48 -0.48
CA ILE A 119 3.51 15.07 -0.32
C ILE A 119 3.52 16.55 -0.71
N ARG A 120 2.70 16.95 -1.69
CA ARG A 120 2.72 18.30 -2.23
C ARG A 120 1.42 19.01 -1.89
N THR A 121 1.51 20.27 -1.50
CA THR A 121 0.31 21.10 -1.36
C THR A 121 -0.35 21.24 -2.72
N THR A 122 -1.53 20.65 -2.86
CA THR A 122 -2.39 20.78 -4.04
C THR A 122 -3.17 22.08 -3.95
N THR A 123 -3.61 22.61 -5.09
CA THR A 123 -4.48 23.80 -5.15
C THR A 123 -5.75 23.59 -4.32
N GLY A 124 -6.29 22.37 -4.31
CA GLY A 124 -7.45 21.98 -3.51
C GLY A 124 -7.30 22.19 -1.99
N ALA A 125 -6.08 22.22 -1.45
CA ALA A 125 -5.87 22.57 -0.05
C ALA A 125 -6.21 24.04 0.23
N PHE A 126 -5.87 24.94 -0.70
CA PHE A 126 -6.15 26.37 -0.61
C PHE A 126 -7.63 26.67 -0.88
N GLU A 127 -8.27 25.95 -1.79
CA GLU A 127 -9.69 26.10 -2.12
C GLU A 127 -10.62 25.87 -0.91
N ARG A 128 -10.23 24.99 0.03
CA ARG A 128 -11.00 24.67 1.24
C ARG A 128 -10.84 25.70 2.36
N VAL A 129 -9.91 26.64 2.24
CA VAL A 129 -9.68 27.66 3.25
C VAL A 129 -10.90 28.55 3.38
N VAL A 130 -11.40 28.69 4.61
CA VAL A 130 -12.54 29.55 4.93
C VAL A 130 -12.02 30.93 5.28
N VAL A 131 -12.48 31.93 4.54
CA VAL A 131 -12.14 33.34 4.72
C VAL A 131 -13.29 34.00 5.47
N HIS A 132 -12.94 34.73 6.53
CA HIS A 132 -13.89 35.51 7.30
C HIS A 132 -13.92 36.92 6.74
N THR A 133 -15.02 37.26 6.08
CA THR A 133 -15.30 38.58 5.51
C THR A 133 -16.37 39.30 6.33
N ASP A 134 -16.55 40.58 6.09
CA ASP A 134 -17.57 41.39 6.78
C ASP A 134 -18.99 40.92 6.44
N ASP A 135 -19.18 40.35 5.24
CA ASP A 135 -20.45 39.81 4.74
C ASP A 135 -20.72 38.35 5.15
N GLY A 136 -19.76 37.71 5.82
CA GLY A 136 -19.88 36.33 6.29
C GLY A 136 -18.66 35.45 5.99
N ARG A 137 -18.87 34.13 6.06
CA ARG A 137 -17.82 33.11 5.83
C ARG A 137 -17.92 32.56 4.42
N PHE A 138 -16.88 32.75 3.63
CA PHE A 138 -16.80 32.23 2.26
C PHE A 138 -15.59 31.32 2.09
N LYS A 139 -15.64 30.42 1.12
CA LYS A 139 -14.47 29.63 0.74
C LYS A 139 -13.60 30.42 -0.22
N LEU A 140 -12.29 30.23 -0.16
CA LEU A 140 -11.36 30.91 -1.06
C LEU A 140 -11.67 30.64 -2.54
N SER A 141 -12.17 29.44 -2.88
CA SER A 141 -12.56 29.08 -4.24
C SER A 141 -13.70 29.93 -4.83
N GLN A 142 -14.52 30.56 -3.99
CA GLN A 142 -15.63 31.42 -4.42
C GLN A 142 -15.18 32.87 -4.63
N LEU A 143 -14.16 33.30 -3.88
CA LEU A 143 -13.66 34.67 -3.90
C LEU A 143 -12.54 34.86 -4.94
N ALA A 144 -11.82 33.80 -5.29
CA ALA A 144 -10.57 33.89 -6.04
C ALA A 144 -10.36 32.72 -6.99
N GLN A 145 -9.59 32.98 -8.06
CA GLN A 145 -9.07 31.95 -8.94
C GLN A 145 -7.66 31.54 -8.50
N ILE A 146 -7.46 30.26 -8.20
CA ILE A 146 -6.19 29.72 -7.72
C ILE A 146 -5.46 29.03 -8.88
N GLU A 147 -4.24 29.48 -9.16
CA GLU A 147 -3.39 28.94 -10.21
C GLU A 147 -2.00 28.61 -9.69
N LYS A 148 -1.44 27.49 -10.18
CA LYS A 148 -0.07 27.12 -9.87
C LYS A 148 0.88 27.71 -10.91
N LYS A 149 1.67 28.72 -10.54
CA LYS A 149 2.72 29.28 -11.43
C LYS A 149 3.98 28.44 -11.43
N SER A 150 4.38 27.93 -10.27
CA SER A 150 5.56 27.08 -10.09
C SER A 150 5.30 26.04 -9.00
N PRO A 151 6.03 24.91 -8.95
CA PRO A 151 5.96 23.96 -7.83
C PRO A 151 6.11 24.60 -6.43
N GLN A 152 6.82 25.73 -6.33
CA GLN A 152 7.08 26.45 -5.10
C GLN A 152 6.24 27.73 -4.95
N LEU A 153 5.45 28.11 -5.96
CA LEU A 153 4.72 29.37 -5.96
C LEU A 153 3.32 29.18 -6.51
N ILE A 154 2.33 29.44 -5.66
CA ILE A 154 0.92 29.52 -6.04
C ILE A 154 0.53 30.98 -6.16
N MET A 155 -0.27 31.25 -7.18
CA MET A 155 -0.85 32.55 -7.46
C MET A 155 -2.35 32.48 -7.21
N VAL A 156 -2.87 33.40 -6.41
CA VAL A 156 -4.29 33.54 -6.14
C VAL A 156 -4.73 34.88 -6.72
N ASN A 157 -5.53 34.82 -7.77
CA ASN A 157 -6.05 35.99 -8.45
C ASN A 157 -7.37 36.44 -7.80
N MET A 158 -7.38 37.68 -7.28
CA MET A 158 -8.51 38.27 -6.55
C MET A 158 -9.33 39.25 -7.42
N SER A 159 -9.24 39.16 -8.75
CA SER A 159 -9.89 40.13 -9.67
C SER A 159 -11.40 40.26 -9.48
N SER A 160 -12.07 39.20 -9.03
CA SER A 160 -13.52 39.19 -8.73
C SER A 160 -13.90 39.98 -7.48
N SER A 161 -13.03 40.04 -6.48
CA SER A 161 -13.34 40.64 -5.19
C SER A 161 -12.11 41.27 -4.54
N PRO A 162 -11.63 42.42 -5.06
CA PRO A 162 -10.43 43.09 -4.54
C PRO A 162 -10.58 43.60 -3.10
N GLN A 163 -11.81 43.82 -2.63
CA GLN A 163 -12.10 44.31 -1.27
C GLN A 163 -11.68 43.31 -0.18
N TYR A 164 -11.78 42.00 -0.43
CA TYR A 164 -11.50 40.97 0.59
C TYR A 164 -10.03 40.52 0.61
N THR A 165 -9.16 41.11 -0.20
CA THR A 165 -7.76 40.68 -0.37
C THR A 165 -6.98 40.64 0.96
N LYS A 166 -7.22 41.60 1.87
CA LYS A 166 -6.59 41.64 3.19
C LYS A 166 -7.07 40.52 4.12
N GLN A 167 -8.36 40.21 4.08
CA GLN A 167 -8.96 39.12 4.87
C GLN A 167 -8.46 37.77 4.37
N VAL A 168 -8.36 37.59 3.05
CA VAL A 168 -7.76 36.39 2.43
C VAL A 168 -6.31 36.22 2.87
N LEU A 169 -5.49 37.29 2.83
CA LEU A 169 -4.09 37.24 3.25
C LEU A 169 -3.97 36.75 4.70
N LYS A 170 -4.79 37.28 5.61
CA LYS A 170 -4.83 36.88 7.01
C LYS A 170 -5.26 35.43 7.18
N SER A 171 -6.35 35.01 6.53
CA SER A 171 -6.84 33.63 6.60
C SER A 171 -5.83 32.62 6.03
N LEU A 172 -5.09 32.97 4.99
CA LEU A 172 -4.01 32.13 4.44
C LEU A 172 -2.85 31.99 5.43
N SER A 173 -2.44 33.06 6.11
CA SER A 173 -1.38 32.99 7.13
C SER A 173 -1.80 32.20 8.37
N GLU A 174 -3.08 32.25 8.73
CA GLU A 174 -3.64 31.50 9.88
C GLU A 174 -3.88 30.02 9.56
N THR A 175 -3.92 29.63 8.29
CA THR A 175 -3.98 28.20 7.94
C THR A 175 -2.71 27.51 8.41
N GLY A 176 -2.85 26.33 9.03
CA GLY A 176 -1.75 25.54 9.62
C GLY A 176 -0.69 25.02 8.62
N MET A 177 -0.56 25.66 7.46
CA MET A 177 0.45 25.42 6.43
C MET A 177 1.75 26.21 6.68
N ASN A 178 1.78 27.14 7.65
CA ASN A 178 2.96 27.94 8.01
C ASN A 178 3.64 28.60 6.79
N VAL A 179 2.82 29.17 5.91
CA VAL A 179 3.27 29.89 4.71
C VAL A 179 3.13 31.39 4.93
N ASN A 180 4.02 32.18 4.33
CA ASN A 180 3.93 33.65 4.38
C ASN A 180 3.50 34.19 3.02
N PRO A 181 2.18 34.39 2.79
CA PRO A 181 1.69 34.95 1.54
C PRO A 181 2.02 36.45 1.46
N TYR A 182 2.24 36.95 0.25
CA TYR A 182 2.41 38.38 -0.02
C TYR A 182 1.54 38.82 -1.19
N MET A 183 1.18 40.10 -1.20
CA MET A 183 0.27 40.68 -2.20
C MET A 183 1.05 41.51 -3.21
N GLU A 184 0.71 41.37 -4.48
CA GLU A 184 1.16 42.24 -5.56
C GLU A 184 -0.07 42.71 -6.36
N LYS A 185 -0.38 44.01 -6.26
CA LYS A 185 -1.56 44.62 -6.89
C LYS A 185 -2.86 43.89 -6.51
N THR A 186 -3.42 43.11 -7.43
CA THR A 186 -4.67 42.34 -7.28
C THR A 186 -4.45 40.83 -7.14
N THR A 187 -3.19 40.40 -7.00
CA THR A 187 -2.79 39.00 -6.97
C THR A 187 -2.03 38.70 -5.68
N ILE A 188 -2.30 37.54 -5.07
CA ILE A 188 -1.60 37.06 -3.88
C ILE A 188 -0.67 35.91 -4.28
N PHE A 189 0.58 35.98 -3.86
CA PHE A 189 1.57 34.95 -4.06
C PHE A 189 1.79 34.20 -2.75
N VAL A 190 1.71 32.87 -2.83
CA VAL A 190 1.92 31.98 -1.69
C VAL A 190 3.15 31.11 -1.96
N PRO A 191 4.29 31.38 -1.29
CA PRO A 191 5.47 30.55 -1.37
C PRO A 191 5.25 29.26 -0.59
N ILE A 192 5.46 28.11 -1.24
CA ILE A 192 5.38 26.79 -0.61
C ILE A 192 6.80 26.33 -0.26
N PRO A 193 7.07 26.03 1.02
CA PRO A 193 8.36 25.49 1.43
C PRO A 193 8.60 24.12 0.80
N ARG A 194 9.87 23.79 0.59
CA ARG A 194 10.25 22.46 0.10
C ARG A 194 9.95 21.42 1.18
N VAL A 195 9.38 20.28 0.78
CA VAL A 195 9.17 19.15 1.69
C VAL A 195 10.52 18.54 2.09
N THR A 196 10.78 18.56 3.40
CA THR A 196 11.96 17.93 4.02
C THR A 196 11.75 16.42 4.17
N ARG A 197 12.86 15.69 4.40
CA ARG A 197 12.83 14.25 4.66
C ARG A 197 12.01 13.91 5.91
N GLU A 198 12.15 14.70 6.97
CA GLU A 198 11.40 14.53 8.23
C GLU A 198 9.88 14.56 8.01
N HIS A 199 9.40 15.43 7.12
CA HIS A 199 7.99 15.50 6.78
C HIS A 199 7.51 14.23 6.05
N ARG A 200 8.31 13.70 5.12
CA ARG A 200 8.01 12.43 4.43
C ARG A 200 7.96 11.25 5.38
N GLU A 201 8.90 11.18 6.33
CA GLU A 201 8.93 10.14 7.36
C GLU A 201 7.71 10.25 8.30
N LYS A 202 7.24 11.46 8.61
CA LYS A 202 6.00 11.68 9.36
C LYS A 202 4.78 11.16 8.58
N LEU A 203 4.65 11.47 7.29
CA LEU A 203 3.57 10.94 6.45
C LEU A 203 3.61 9.41 6.37
N ALA A 204 4.79 8.80 6.24
CA ALA A 204 4.94 7.35 6.23
C ALA A 204 4.51 6.68 7.54
N LYS A 205 4.78 7.33 8.69
CA LYS A 205 4.28 6.90 10.01
C LYS A 205 2.76 7.03 10.10
N ASP A 206 2.20 8.13 9.59
CA ASP A 206 0.76 8.34 9.61
C ASP A 206 0.03 7.33 8.70
N ALA A 207 0.60 6.98 7.54
CA ALA A 207 0.10 5.89 6.69
C ALA A 207 -0.03 4.55 7.44
N LYS A 208 0.96 4.24 8.29
CA LYS A 208 0.95 3.04 9.13
C LYS A 208 -0.11 3.11 10.22
N LYS A 209 -0.32 4.27 10.85
CA LYS A 209 -1.39 4.46 11.84
C LYS A 209 -2.76 4.22 11.22
N MET A 210 -3.00 4.76 10.03
CA MET A 210 -4.26 4.58 9.30
C MET A 210 -4.50 3.10 8.94
N PHE A 211 -3.47 2.41 8.46
CA PHE A 211 -3.55 0.95 8.24
C PHE A 211 -3.92 0.19 9.52
N ASN A 212 -3.34 0.55 10.67
CA ASN A 212 -3.68 -0.08 11.95
C ASN A 212 -5.13 0.18 12.36
N GLN A 213 -5.66 1.38 12.07
CA GLN A 213 -7.08 1.70 12.28
C GLN A 213 -7.96 0.83 11.37
N THR A 214 -7.66 0.74 10.07
CA THR A 214 -8.37 -0.11 9.12
C THR A 214 -8.37 -1.58 9.54
N LYS A 215 -7.22 -2.10 10.00
CA LYS A 215 -7.12 -3.45 10.54
C LYS A 215 -8.04 -3.66 11.74
N THR A 216 -8.06 -2.72 12.67
CA THR A 216 -8.98 -2.74 13.83
C THR A 216 -10.44 -2.72 13.38
N HIS A 217 -10.79 -1.95 12.34
CA HIS A 217 -12.14 -1.94 11.76
C HIS A 217 -12.50 -3.29 11.11
N LEU A 218 -11.58 -3.89 10.34
CA LEU A 218 -11.77 -5.24 9.76
C LEU A 218 -11.95 -6.31 10.85
N ASP A 219 -11.18 -6.23 11.94
CA ASP A 219 -11.33 -7.10 13.11
C ASP A 219 -12.69 -6.93 13.79
N GLY A 220 -13.17 -5.69 13.91
CA GLY A 220 -14.51 -5.38 14.43
C GLY A 220 -15.64 -5.95 13.56
N LEU A 221 -15.54 -5.82 12.23
CA LEU A 221 -16.51 -6.40 11.29
C LEU A 221 -16.49 -7.93 11.34
N TYR A 222 -15.31 -8.54 11.33
CA TYR A 222 -15.14 -9.98 11.50
C TYR A 222 -15.82 -10.48 12.77
N ALA A 223 -15.57 -9.82 13.91
CA ALA A 223 -16.21 -10.17 15.17
C ALA A 223 -17.74 -10.02 15.12
N LYS A 224 -18.26 -8.98 14.46
CA LYS A 224 -19.70 -8.76 14.27
C LYS A 224 -20.34 -9.91 13.48
N HIS A 225 -19.79 -10.26 12.31
CA HIS A 225 -20.33 -11.33 11.47
C HIS A 225 -20.20 -12.71 12.12
N THR A 226 -19.07 -12.97 12.79
CA THR A 226 -18.83 -14.22 13.54
C THR A 226 -19.84 -14.38 14.68
N LYS A 227 -20.18 -13.30 15.39
CA LYS A 227 -21.25 -13.31 16.41
C LYS A 227 -22.60 -13.67 15.80
N THR A 228 -22.98 -13.06 14.68
CA THR A 228 -24.23 -13.37 13.96
C THR A 228 -24.31 -14.84 13.55
N VAL A 229 -23.24 -15.40 13.00
CA VAL A 229 -23.14 -16.81 12.62
C VAL A 229 -23.25 -17.72 13.85
N ASN A 230 -22.54 -17.38 14.94
CA ASN A 230 -22.56 -18.17 16.17
C ASN A 230 -23.92 -18.13 16.90
N SER A 231 -24.70 -17.07 16.76
CA SER A 231 -26.06 -17.00 17.31
C SER A 231 -27.01 -18.02 16.66
N LYS A 232 -26.75 -18.42 15.42
CA LYS A 232 -27.56 -19.38 14.65
C LYS A 232 -27.16 -20.86 14.88
N LYS A 233 -26.25 -21.14 15.82
CA LYS A 233 -25.78 -22.50 16.18
C LYS A 233 -26.84 -23.51 16.56
N LYS A 234 -27.97 -23.06 17.11
CA LYS A 234 -29.06 -23.95 17.54
C LYS A 234 -29.92 -24.43 16.36
N THR A 235 -29.87 -23.73 15.23
CA THR A 235 -30.78 -23.95 14.09
C THR A 235 -30.12 -24.72 12.96
N HIS A 236 -28.79 -24.65 12.83
CA HIS A 236 -28.06 -25.24 11.71
C HIS A 236 -26.97 -26.21 12.19
N SER A 237 -26.49 -27.06 11.28
CA SER A 237 -25.39 -27.97 11.54
C SER A 237 -24.11 -27.24 11.98
N GLU A 238 -23.42 -27.79 12.97
CA GLU A 238 -22.14 -27.27 13.48
C GLU A 238 -21.07 -27.23 12.39
N ASP A 239 -21.08 -28.16 11.43
CA ASP A 239 -20.11 -28.21 10.34
C ASP A 239 -20.27 -27.03 9.37
N LEU A 240 -21.52 -26.65 9.05
CA LEU A 240 -21.80 -25.49 8.21
C LEU A 240 -21.27 -24.21 8.87
N ILE A 241 -21.45 -24.07 10.18
CA ILE A 241 -21.01 -22.90 10.95
C ILE A 241 -19.49 -22.78 10.98
N ARG A 242 -18.78 -23.90 11.15
CA ARG A 242 -17.31 -23.93 11.06
C ARG A 242 -16.83 -23.53 9.67
N ASN A 243 -17.49 -24.02 8.62
CA ASN A 243 -17.17 -23.66 7.24
C ASN A 243 -17.39 -22.16 6.98
N LEU A 244 -18.51 -21.59 7.42
CA LEU A 244 -18.79 -20.15 7.28
C LEU A 244 -17.78 -19.28 8.02
N ASN A 245 -17.43 -19.65 9.27
CA ASN A 245 -16.41 -18.94 10.02
C ASN A 245 -15.05 -18.99 9.31
N SER A 246 -14.67 -20.13 8.72
CA SER A 246 -13.47 -20.23 7.88
C SER A 246 -13.55 -19.29 6.68
N MET A 247 -14.68 -19.28 5.95
CA MET A 247 -14.85 -18.40 4.78
C MET A 247 -14.74 -16.92 5.13
N ILE A 248 -15.37 -16.48 6.23
CA ILE A 248 -15.29 -15.09 6.71
C ILE A 248 -13.85 -14.74 7.11
N LEU A 249 -13.11 -15.66 7.72
CA LEU A 249 -11.70 -15.48 8.03
C LEU A 249 -10.85 -15.31 6.77
N ASP A 250 -11.09 -16.13 5.75
CA ASP A 250 -10.35 -16.05 4.48
C ASP A 250 -10.57 -14.70 3.78
N ILE A 251 -11.82 -14.22 3.73
CA ILE A 251 -12.16 -12.90 3.16
C ILE A 251 -11.43 -11.79 3.93
N LYS A 252 -11.43 -11.86 5.26
CA LYS A 252 -10.70 -10.89 6.10
C LYS A 252 -9.19 -10.91 5.78
N GLN A 253 -8.59 -12.10 5.68
CA GLN A 253 -7.16 -12.25 5.40
C GLN A 253 -6.79 -11.67 4.03
N GLU A 254 -7.61 -11.92 3.01
CA GLU A 254 -7.46 -11.35 1.68
C GLU A 254 -7.47 -9.81 1.72
N ARG A 255 -8.49 -9.21 2.35
CA ARG A 255 -8.60 -7.74 2.45
C ARG A 255 -7.55 -7.09 3.33
N THR A 256 -7.08 -7.80 4.35
CA THR A 256 -5.93 -7.34 5.15
C THR A 256 -4.65 -7.33 4.31
N ALA A 257 -4.42 -8.38 3.51
CA ALA A 257 -3.26 -8.46 2.62
C ALA A 257 -3.30 -7.41 1.50
N GLU A 258 -4.48 -7.11 0.95
CA GLU A 258 -4.66 -6.00 0.01
C GLU A 258 -4.32 -4.65 0.66
N SER A 259 -4.82 -4.40 1.88
CA SER A 259 -4.54 -3.17 2.62
C SER A 259 -3.05 -3.02 2.95
N GLU A 260 -2.36 -4.11 3.25
CA GLU A 260 -0.92 -4.11 3.50
C GLU A 260 -0.12 -3.76 2.25
N LYS A 261 -0.48 -4.32 1.09
CA LYS A 261 0.12 -3.94 -0.21
C LYS A 261 -0.08 -2.47 -0.53
N LEU A 262 -1.26 -1.91 -0.26
CA LEU A 262 -1.54 -0.49 -0.46
C LEU A 262 -0.68 0.39 0.44
N MET A 263 -0.53 -0.01 1.71
CA MET A 263 0.31 0.69 2.68
C MET A 263 1.78 0.67 2.27
N GLU A 264 2.32 -0.48 1.86
CA GLU A 264 3.70 -0.60 1.37
C GLU A 264 3.94 0.22 0.10
N ALA A 265 3.02 0.16 -0.87
CA ALA A 265 3.10 0.95 -2.10
C ALA A 265 3.14 2.45 -1.80
N LYS A 266 2.29 2.92 -0.88
CA LYS A 266 2.26 4.33 -0.46
C LYS A 266 3.50 4.72 0.33
N GLN A 267 4.03 3.86 1.20
CA GLN A 267 5.27 4.15 1.92
C GLN A 267 6.48 4.32 0.99
N LYS A 268 6.60 3.46 -0.04
CA LYS A 268 7.63 3.59 -1.07
C LYS A 268 7.51 4.90 -1.84
N GLU A 269 6.29 5.25 -2.27
CA GLU A 269 6.00 6.53 -2.94
C GLU A 269 6.40 7.75 -2.09
N LEU A 270 6.10 7.72 -0.78
CA LEU A 270 6.40 8.81 0.15
C LEU A 270 7.89 8.99 0.42
N LEU A 271 8.64 7.89 0.57
CA LEU A 271 10.07 7.92 0.82
C LEU A 271 10.88 8.15 -0.47
N GLY A 272 10.32 7.80 -1.63
CA GLY A 272 10.97 7.92 -2.93
C GLY A 272 11.92 6.76 -3.23
N GLU A 273 11.59 5.57 -2.74
CA GLU A 273 12.27 4.30 -3.03
C GLU A 273 11.63 3.55 -4.21
#